data_AF-G9YGU7-F1
#
_entry.id   AF-G9YGU7-F1
#
_cell.length_a   1.000
_cell.length_b   1.000
_cell.length_c   1.000
_cell.angle_alpha   90.00
_cell.angle_beta   90.00
_cell.angle_gamma   90.00
#
_symmetry.space_group_name_H-M   'P 1'
#
loop_
_entity.id
_entity.type
_entity.pdbx_description
1 polymer ?
#
loop_
_entity_poly.entity_id
_entity_poly.type
_entity_poly.pdbx_seq_one_letter_code
_entity_poly.pdbx_strand_id
1 'polypeptide(L)'
;MSDYIIAVILGIVEGVTEYLPVSSTGHMILIGDWLGFDGPRAGVFEVFIQLGAIAAALCIYKEKFLYMLRQYDCVHLLKPENWYRRDTGLTLAHVAVGIVPVMLIGFFAHHAIKTYLFSPSTVIIGLIVGGIYILMAEKAKIPVVCNDVEKMTIMQAFLVGIFQIFALGPGFPVPARL
;
A
#
# COMPACT_ATOMS: atom_id res chain seq x y z
N MET A 1 -23.68 11.23 -18.49
CA MET A 1 -23.39 12.00 -17.25
C MET A 1 -22.31 13.02 -17.59
N SER A 2 -22.19 14.16 -16.88
CA SER A 2 -21.09 15.10 -17.15
C SER A 2 -19.76 14.53 -16.62
N ASP A 3 -18.67 14.67 -17.38
CA ASP A 3 -17.33 14.15 -17.03
C ASP A 3 -16.88 14.61 -15.63
N TYR A 4 -17.27 15.81 -15.21
CA TYR A 4 -16.98 16.34 -13.88
C TYR A 4 -17.63 15.52 -12.76
N ILE A 5 -18.85 14.99 -12.98
CA ILE A 5 -19.56 14.18 -11.99
C ILE A 5 -18.88 12.81 -11.88
N ILE A 6 -18.45 12.23 -13.01
CA ILE A 6 -17.66 10.98 -13.02
C ILE A 6 -16.38 11.18 -12.21
N ALA A 7 -15.66 12.28 -12.48
CA ALA A 7 -14.41 12.58 -11.78
C ALA A 7 -14.59 12.74 -10.27
N VAL A 8 -15.67 13.40 -9.81
CA VAL A 8 -15.98 13.54 -8.39
C VAL A 8 -16.31 12.19 -7.75
N ILE A 9 -17.13 11.37 -8.40
CA ILE A 9 -17.49 10.04 -7.86
C ILE A 9 -16.25 9.16 -7.74
N LEU A 10 -15.47 9.04 -8.82
CA LEU A 10 -14.24 8.25 -8.84
C LEU A 10 -13.21 8.78 -7.83
N GLY A 11 -13.07 10.10 -7.68
CA GLY A 11 -12.19 10.70 -6.68
C GLY A 11 -12.60 10.39 -5.23
N ILE A 12 -13.91 10.37 -4.93
CA ILE A 12 -14.42 9.97 -3.61
C ILE A 12 -14.16 8.48 -3.37
N VAL A 13 -14.44 7.64 -4.36
CA VAL A 13 -14.21 6.19 -4.28
C VAL A 13 -12.74 5.91 -3.99
N GLU A 14 -11.82 6.48 -4.77
CA GLU A 14 -10.39 6.31 -4.59
C GLU A 14 -9.95 6.81 -3.20
N GLY A 15 -10.34 8.02 -2.83
CA GLY A 15 -9.94 8.61 -1.55
C GLY A 15 -10.39 7.81 -0.32
N VAL A 16 -11.54 7.13 -0.41
CA VAL A 16 -12.03 6.25 0.66
C VAL A 16 -11.37 4.87 0.59
N THR A 17 -11.26 4.27 -0.59
CA THR A 17 -10.88 2.87 -0.73
C THR A 17 -9.37 2.63 -0.70
N GLU A 18 -8.54 3.62 -1.01
CA GLU A 18 -7.08 3.49 -1.05
C GLU A 18 -6.47 3.17 0.33
N TYR A 19 -7.06 3.70 1.40
CA TYR A 19 -6.58 3.50 2.78
C TYR A 19 -7.27 2.36 3.51
N LEU A 20 -8.37 1.85 2.97
CA LEU A 20 -9.11 0.73 3.54
C LEU A 20 -8.65 -0.58 2.89
N PRO A 21 -8.63 -1.69 3.63
CA PRO A 21 -8.24 -3.00 3.10
C PRO A 21 -9.36 -3.61 2.23
N VAL A 22 -9.82 -2.88 1.22
CA VAL A 22 -10.95 -3.22 0.34
C VAL A 22 -10.62 -3.17 -1.16
N SER A 23 -9.36 -2.84 -1.51
CA SER A 23 -8.83 -2.66 -2.88
C SER A 23 -9.53 -1.55 -3.68
N SER A 24 -8.86 -0.42 -3.83
CA SER A 24 -9.26 0.68 -4.72
C SER A 24 -9.36 0.24 -6.19
N THR A 25 -8.38 -0.51 -6.69
CA THR A 25 -8.35 -1.00 -8.08
C THR A 25 -9.63 -1.77 -8.47
N GLY A 26 -10.14 -2.63 -7.59
CA GLY A 26 -11.38 -3.37 -7.86
C GLY A 26 -12.61 -2.47 -7.94
N HIS A 27 -12.72 -1.50 -7.04
CA HIS A 27 -13.82 -0.54 -7.04
C HIS A 27 -13.77 0.40 -8.25
N MET A 28 -12.57 0.80 -8.67
CA MET A 28 -12.36 1.66 -9.83
C MET A 28 -12.75 0.96 -11.14
N ILE A 29 -12.43 -0.32 -11.31
CA ILE A 29 -12.86 -1.11 -12.46
C ILE A 29 -14.39 -1.24 -12.48
N LEU A 30 -15.02 -1.56 -11.35
CA LEU A 30 -16.47 -1.77 -11.27
C LEU A 30 -17.26 -0.47 -11.52
N ILE A 31 -16.85 0.62 -10.87
CA ILE A 31 -17.53 1.91 -10.96
C ILE A 31 -17.22 2.58 -12.29
N GLY A 32 -16.00 2.42 -12.82
CA GLY A 32 -15.63 2.85 -14.17
C GLY A 32 -16.51 2.20 -15.23
N ASP A 33 -16.65 0.87 -15.20
CA ASP A 33 -17.54 0.13 -16.12
C ASP A 33 -19.00 0.58 -16.00
N TRP A 34 -19.51 0.72 -14.75
CA TRP A 34 -20.88 1.18 -14.51
C TRP A 34 -21.17 2.60 -15.03
N LEU A 35 -20.17 3.49 -14.97
CA LEU A 35 -20.26 4.87 -15.45
C LEU A 35 -19.92 5.00 -16.94
N GLY A 36 -19.51 3.92 -17.61
CA GLY A 36 -19.03 3.93 -19.00
C GLY A 36 -17.71 4.70 -19.18
N PHE A 37 -16.88 4.74 -18.13
CA PHE A 37 -15.57 5.38 -18.12
C PHE A 37 -14.47 4.33 -18.11
N ASP A 38 -14.10 3.87 -19.30
CA ASP A 38 -13.15 2.79 -19.52
C ASP A 38 -12.00 3.17 -20.48
N GLY A 39 -11.09 2.22 -20.68
CA GLY A 39 -9.98 2.34 -21.63
C GLY A 39 -8.79 3.15 -21.12
N PRO A 40 -7.87 3.54 -22.03
CA PRO A 40 -6.59 4.15 -21.66
C PRO A 40 -6.72 5.47 -20.91
N ARG A 41 -7.78 6.24 -21.18
CA ARG A 41 -8.05 7.52 -20.48
C ARG A 41 -8.42 7.29 -19.02
N ALA A 42 -9.23 6.25 -18.74
CA ALA A 42 -9.60 5.89 -17.38
C ALA A 42 -8.40 5.44 -16.57
N GLY A 43 -7.53 4.59 -17.14
CA GLY A 43 -6.31 4.14 -16.45
C GLY A 43 -5.34 5.29 -16.12
N VAL A 44 -5.20 6.29 -17.00
CA VAL A 44 -4.40 7.48 -16.69
C VAL A 44 -5.07 8.29 -15.58
N PHE A 45 -6.39 8.49 -15.66
CA PHE A 45 -7.15 9.21 -14.64
C PHE A 45 -7.05 8.58 -13.26
N GLU A 46 -7.17 7.25 -13.16
CA GLU A 46 -6.95 6.45 -11.94
C GLU A 46 -5.59 6.76 -11.30
N VAL A 47 -4.51 6.75 -12.09
CA VAL A 47 -3.17 7.09 -11.61
C VAL A 47 -3.10 8.53 -11.11
N PHE A 48 -3.80 9.48 -11.75
CA PHE A 48 -3.81 10.88 -11.31
C PHE A 48 -4.56 11.09 -9.99
N ILE A 49 -5.72 10.45 -9.80
CA ILE A 49 -6.48 10.60 -8.55
C ILE A 49 -5.77 9.93 -7.36
N GLN A 50 -4.99 8.86 -7.61
CA GLN A 50 -4.11 8.25 -6.61
C GLN A 50 -3.07 9.23 -6.05
N LEU A 51 -2.54 10.11 -6.89
CA LEU A 51 -1.63 11.17 -6.41
C LEU A 51 -2.32 12.09 -5.41
N GLY A 52 -3.62 12.34 -5.58
CA GLY A 52 -4.46 13.09 -4.64
C GLY A 52 -4.60 12.37 -3.29
N ALA A 53 -4.84 11.05 -3.33
CA ALA A 53 -4.83 10.23 -2.13
C ALA A 53 -3.47 10.34 -1.43
N ILE A 54 -2.35 10.03 -2.11
CA ILE A 54 -0.99 10.11 -1.55
C ILE A 54 -0.70 11.49 -0.95
N ALA A 55 -1.09 12.58 -1.63
CA ALA A 55 -0.93 13.93 -1.12
C ALA A 55 -1.69 14.15 0.20
N ALA A 56 -2.87 13.56 0.36
CA ALA A 56 -3.62 13.61 1.62
C ALA A 56 -2.84 12.91 2.77
N ALA A 57 -2.25 11.74 2.53
CA ALA A 57 -1.41 11.08 3.54
C ALA A 57 -0.17 11.90 3.91
N LEU A 58 0.49 12.51 2.92
CA LEU A 58 1.63 13.41 3.16
C LEU A 58 1.23 14.63 3.99
N CYS A 59 0.05 15.20 3.75
CA CYS A 59 -0.48 16.32 4.52
C CYS A 59 -0.84 15.93 5.97
N ILE A 60 -1.48 14.77 6.17
CA ILE A 60 -1.86 14.26 7.50
C ILE A 60 -0.62 13.95 8.33
N TYR A 61 0.40 13.32 7.74
CA TYR A 61 1.62 12.89 8.45
C TYR A 61 2.81 13.83 8.22
N LYS A 62 2.57 15.07 7.77
CA LYS A 62 3.63 16.04 7.38
C LYS A 62 4.71 16.21 8.44
N GLU A 63 4.33 16.27 9.71
CA GLU A 63 5.26 16.50 10.83
C GLU A 63 6.17 15.28 11.03
N LYS A 64 5.63 14.06 10.93
CA LYS A 64 6.41 12.82 11.00
C LYS A 64 7.37 12.70 9.82
N PHE A 65 6.93 13.01 8.60
CA PHE A 65 7.81 13.02 7.42
C PHE A 65 8.92 14.07 7.54
N LEU A 66 8.61 15.29 7.99
CA LEU A 66 9.62 16.33 8.21
C LEU A 66 10.62 15.94 9.31
N TYR A 67 10.15 15.29 10.38
CA TYR A 67 11.02 14.75 11.43
C TYR A 67 11.98 13.69 10.85
N MET A 68 11.44 12.72 10.11
CA MET A 68 12.25 11.69 9.44
C MET A 68 13.28 12.28 8.47
N LEU A 69 12.90 13.30 7.69
CA LEU A 69 13.80 13.97 6.74
C LEU A 69 14.91 14.78 7.44
N ARG A 70 14.66 15.32 8.64
CA ARG A 70 15.67 16.04 9.42
C ARG A 70 16.65 15.11 10.12
N GLN A 71 16.30 13.84 10.27
CA GLN A 71 17.14 12.82 10.90
C GLN A 71 18.08 12.18 9.85
N TYR A 72 19.23 12.82 9.60
CA TYR A 72 20.17 12.34 8.59
C TYR A 72 21.03 11.15 9.06
N ASP A 73 21.27 11.03 10.37
CA ASP A 73 22.02 9.91 10.95
C ASP A 73 21.09 8.73 11.27
N CYS A 74 20.48 8.14 10.24
CA CYS A 74 19.68 6.91 10.38
C CYS A 74 20.40 5.67 9.83
N VAL A 75 21.53 5.86 9.14
CA VAL A 75 22.24 4.79 8.42
C VAL A 75 22.84 3.79 9.41
N HIS A 76 23.23 4.22 10.61
CA HIS A 76 23.75 3.33 11.65
C HIS A 76 22.72 2.25 12.07
N LEU A 77 21.42 2.50 11.90
CA LEU A 77 20.35 1.54 12.21
C LEU A 77 20.36 0.32 11.29
N LEU A 78 20.97 0.43 10.10
CA LEU A 78 21.11 -0.69 9.17
C LEU A 78 22.15 -1.72 9.62
N LYS A 79 22.99 -1.38 10.61
CA LYS A 79 23.96 -2.34 11.17
C LYS A 79 23.22 -3.47 11.91
N PRO A 80 23.66 -4.74 11.78
CA PRO A 80 23.01 -5.89 12.41
C PRO A 80 22.79 -5.75 13.92
N GLU A 81 23.71 -5.08 14.62
CA GLU A 81 23.63 -4.80 16.06
C GLU A 81 22.40 -3.96 16.45
N ASN A 82 21.84 -3.18 15.53
CA ASN A 82 20.72 -2.27 15.77
C ASN A 82 19.36 -2.80 15.27
N TRP A 83 19.32 -3.98 14.63
CA TRP A 83 18.11 -4.47 13.94
C TRP A 83 16.89 -4.67 14.84
N TYR A 84 17.11 -4.95 16.12
CA TYR A 84 16.07 -5.19 17.12
C TYR A 84 15.87 -4.01 18.08
N ARG A 85 16.51 -2.86 17.84
CA ARG A 85 16.35 -1.67 18.67
C ARG A 85 14.95 -1.08 18.51
N ARG A 86 14.39 -0.63 19.63
CA ARG A 86 13.02 -0.10 19.75
C ARG A 86 12.98 1.36 20.24
N ASP A 87 14.14 1.91 20.56
CA ASP A 87 14.34 3.22 21.20
C ASP A 87 14.63 4.36 20.20
N THR A 88 14.53 4.09 18.90
CA THR A 88 15.06 4.94 17.84
C THR A 88 14.03 5.86 17.18
N GLY A 89 12.73 5.62 17.42
CA GLY A 89 11.65 6.27 16.67
C GLY A 89 11.48 5.68 15.27
N LEU A 90 10.43 6.14 14.56
CA LEU A 90 10.24 5.85 13.14
C LEU A 90 11.18 6.75 12.31
N THR A 91 12.01 6.15 11.48
CA THR A 91 13.05 6.85 10.70
C THR A 91 13.01 6.48 9.22
N LEU A 92 13.74 7.23 8.39
CA LEU A 92 13.89 6.91 6.95
C LEU A 92 14.47 5.51 6.71
N ALA A 93 15.29 4.99 7.62
CA ALA A 93 15.84 3.64 7.50
C ALA A 93 14.74 2.57 7.58
N HIS A 94 13.74 2.75 8.45
CA HIS A 94 12.60 1.83 8.55
C HIS A 94 11.78 1.83 7.25
N VAL A 95 11.48 3.01 6.73
CA VAL A 95 10.75 3.17 5.46
C VAL A 95 11.52 2.56 4.30
N ALA A 96 12.82 2.85 4.18
CA ALA A 96 13.67 2.32 3.12
C ALA A 96 13.72 0.78 3.17
N VAL A 97 13.96 0.20 4.35
CA VAL A 97 14.04 -1.26 4.51
C VAL A 97 12.68 -1.93 4.25
N GLY A 98 11.57 -1.28 4.60
CA GLY A 98 10.23 -1.78 4.29
C GLY A 98 9.91 -1.76 2.80
N ILE A 99 10.34 -0.74 2.05
CA ILE A 99 10.00 -0.63 0.63
C ILE A 99 10.91 -1.50 -0.26
N VAL A 100 12.15 -1.77 0.16
CA VAL A 100 13.15 -2.51 -0.66
C VAL A 100 12.66 -3.87 -1.17
N PRO A 101 12.09 -4.79 -0.34
CA PRO A 101 11.67 -6.11 -0.81
C PRO A 101 10.60 -6.02 -1.91
N VAL A 102 9.57 -5.21 -1.70
CA VAL A 102 8.47 -5.05 -2.66
C VAL A 102 8.94 -4.35 -3.94
N MET A 103 9.80 -3.33 -3.85
CA MET A 103 10.37 -2.69 -5.04
C MET A 103 11.25 -3.64 -5.84
N LEU A 104 12.06 -4.45 -5.18
CA LEU A 104 12.95 -5.42 -5.84
C LEU A 104 12.13 -6.44 -6.63
N ILE A 105 11.15 -7.08 -5.97
CA ILE A 105 10.28 -8.05 -6.63
C ILE A 105 9.42 -7.37 -7.70
N GLY A 106 8.85 -6.20 -7.40
CA GLY A 106 8.04 -5.44 -8.35
C GLY A 106 8.82 -5.06 -9.62
N PHE A 107 10.09 -4.68 -9.50
CA PHE A 107 10.95 -4.38 -10.63
C PHE A 107 11.20 -5.60 -11.52
N PHE A 108 11.57 -6.75 -10.94
CA PHE A 108 11.82 -7.97 -11.73
C PHE A 108 10.55 -8.62 -12.27
N ALA A 109 9.44 -8.53 -11.53
CA ALA A 109 8.16 -9.13 -11.90
C ALA A 109 7.24 -8.19 -12.70
N HIS A 110 7.62 -6.92 -12.92
CA HIS A 110 6.74 -5.90 -13.52
C HIS A 110 6.07 -6.38 -14.82
N HIS A 111 6.85 -6.97 -15.74
CA HIS A 111 6.33 -7.46 -17.00
C HIS A 111 5.32 -8.60 -16.79
N ALA A 112 5.63 -9.58 -15.94
CA ALA A 112 4.72 -10.70 -15.65
C ALA A 112 3.42 -10.21 -15.00
N ILE A 113 3.51 -9.26 -14.06
CA ILE A 113 2.34 -8.67 -13.42
C ILE A 113 1.47 -7.97 -14.47
N LYS A 114 2.06 -7.09 -15.28
CA LYS A 114 1.31 -6.36 -16.30
C LYS A 114 0.65 -7.27 -17.34
N THR A 115 1.31 -8.35 -17.73
CA THR A 115 0.80 -9.27 -18.77
C THR A 115 -0.26 -10.24 -18.27
N TYR A 116 -0.08 -10.81 -17.07
CA TYR A 116 -0.91 -11.93 -16.61
C TYR A 116 -1.90 -11.55 -15.50
N LEU A 117 -1.62 -10.49 -14.74
CA LEU A 117 -2.37 -10.17 -13.52
C LEU A 117 -3.30 -8.97 -13.68
N PHE A 118 -3.15 -8.14 -14.71
CA PHE A 118 -4.09 -7.03 -15.01
C PHE A 118 -5.25 -7.51 -15.89
N SER A 119 -6.09 -8.37 -15.33
CA SER A 119 -7.39 -8.75 -15.91
C SER A 119 -8.50 -8.63 -14.85
N PRO A 120 -9.75 -8.35 -15.22
CA PRO A 120 -10.86 -8.29 -14.26
C PRO A 120 -11.01 -9.59 -13.46
N SER A 121 -10.79 -10.74 -14.08
CA SER A 121 -10.87 -12.05 -13.43
C SER A 121 -9.80 -12.22 -12.35
N THR A 122 -8.56 -11.79 -12.61
CA THR A 122 -7.47 -11.88 -11.62
C THR A 122 -7.68 -10.91 -10.45
N VAL A 123 -8.25 -9.73 -10.70
CA VAL A 123 -8.62 -8.77 -9.64
C VAL A 123 -9.68 -9.37 -8.70
N ILE A 124 -10.71 -10.02 -9.24
CA ILE A 124 -11.75 -10.69 -8.44
C ILE A 124 -11.14 -11.81 -7.58
N ILE A 125 -10.26 -12.63 -8.17
CA ILE A 125 -9.56 -13.68 -7.42
C ILE A 125 -8.70 -13.06 -6.31
N GLY A 126 -7.97 -11.98 -6.61
CA GLY A 126 -7.16 -11.24 -5.64
C GLY A 126 -7.98 -10.72 -4.46
N LEU A 127 -9.16 -10.17 -4.72
CA LEU A 127 -10.10 -9.70 -3.69
C LEU A 127 -10.57 -10.83 -2.77
N ILE A 128 -10.95 -11.97 -3.35
CA ILE A 128 -11.42 -13.14 -2.58
C ILE A 128 -10.26 -13.70 -1.73
N VAL A 129 -9.10 -13.93 -2.35
CA VAL A 129 -7.94 -14.50 -1.67
C VAL A 129 -7.43 -13.56 -0.57
N GLY A 130 -7.33 -12.26 -0.84
CA GLY A 130 -6.91 -11.29 0.16
C GLY A 130 -7.93 -11.09 1.28
N GLY A 131 -9.24 -11.18 0.97
CA GLY A 131 -10.29 -11.20 2.00
C GLY A 131 -10.16 -12.42 2.93
N ILE A 132 -9.96 -13.61 2.38
CA ILE A 132 -9.69 -14.82 3.16
C ILE A 132 -8.40 -14.66 3.98
N TYR A 133 -7.36 -14.09 3.39
CA TYR A 133 -6.08 -13.84 4.08
C TYR A 133 -6.25 -12.93 5.31
N ILE A 134 -7.00 -11.84 5.19
CA ILE A 134 -7.30 -10.95 6.32
C ILE A 134 -8.06 -11.70 7.42
N LEU A 135 -9.08 -12.49 7.06
CA LEU A 135 -9.84 -13.30 8.02
C LEU A 135 -8.95 -14.33 8.74
N MET A 136 -8.01 -14.95 8.02
CA MET A 136 -7.03 -15.87 8.61
C MET A 136 -6.08 -15.15 9.57
N ALA A 137 -5.59 -13.98 9.19
CA ALA A 137 -4.71 -13.16 10.04
C ALA A 137 -5.41 -12.74 11.34
N GLU A 138 -6.67 -12.33 11.26
CA GLU A 138 -7.47 -11.98 12.44
C GLU A 138 -7.72 -13.19 13.34
N LYS A 139 -8.06 -14.35 12.74
CA LYS A 139 -8.32 -15.58 13.49
C LYS A 139 -7.07 -16.18 14.13
N ALA A 140 -5.89 -15.95 13.55
CA ALA A 140 -4.63 -16.47 14.04
C ALA A 140 -4.22 -15.91 15.42
N LYS A 141 -4.90 -14.87 15.94
CA LYS A 141 -4.64 -14.23 17.24
C LYS A 141 -3.14 -13.97 17.45
N ILE A 142 -2.47 -13.50 16.40
CA ILE A 142 -1.03 -13.23 16.41
C ILE A 142 -0.78 -12.20 17.52
N PRO A 143 0.14 -12.47 18.46
CA PRO A 143 0.41 -11.55 19.55
C PRO A 143 0.92 -10.23 18.98
N VAL A 144 0.40 -9.11 19.48
CA VAL A 144 0.84 -7.79 19.01
C VAL A 144 2.29 -7.56 19.40
N VAL A 145 3.18 -7.63 18.43
CA VAL A 145 4.63 -7.49 18.65
C VAL A 145 5.05 -6.02 18.77
N CYS A 146 4.27 -5.11 18.18
CA CYS A 146 4.49 -3.68 18.21
C CYS A 146 3.15 -2.92 18.29
N ASN A 147 2.90 -2.21 19.39
CA ASN A 147 1.67 -1.43 19.57
C ASN A 147 1.82 0.03 19.11
N ASP A 148 3.04 0.45 18.79
CA ASP A 148 3.38 1.83 18.49
C ASP A 148 4.43 1.86 17.37
N VAL A 149 4.10 2.50 16.26
CA VAL A 149 4.96 2.59 15.08
C VAL A 149 6.31 3.23 15.42
N GLU A 150 6.38 4.09 16.45
CA GLU A 150 7.64 4.71 16.89
C GLU A 150 8.58 3.73 17.59
N LYS A 151 8.09 2.55 18.00
CA LYS A 151 8.86 1.46 18.61
C LYS A 151 9.10 0.30 17.65
N MET A 152 8.77 0.49 16.37
CA MET A 152 9.00 -0.53 15.35
C MET A 152 10.50 -0.72 15.14
N THR A 153 10.91 -1.99 15.05
CA THR A 153 12.31 -2.36 14.77
C THR A 153 12.57 -2.41 13.27
N ILE A 154 13.83 -2.31 12.84
CA ILE A 154 14.23 -2.48 11.44
C ILE A 154 13.83 -3.86 10.91
N MET A 155 13.97 -4.91 11.74
CA MET A 155 13.57 -6.26 11.35
C MET A 155 12.06 -6.37 11.12
N GLN A 156 11.24 -5.69 11.95
CA GLN A 156 9.79 -5.64 11.72
C GLN A 156 9.46 -4.88 10.44
N ALA A 157 10.11 -3.73 10.18
CA ALA A 157 9.90 -2.97 8.95
C ALA A 157 10.23 -3.81 7.70
N PHE A 158 11.31 -4.59 7.74
CA PHE A 158 11.68 -5.53 6.67
C PHE A 158 10.61 -6.60 6.45
N LEU A 159 10.10 -7.21 7.53
CA LEU A 159 9.05 -8.21 7.45
C LEU A 159 7.76 -7.63 6.87
N VAL A 160 7.37 -6.41 7.26
CA VAL A 160 6.27 -5.67 6.65
C VAL A 160 6.50 -5.55 5.14
N GLY A 161 7.73 -5.19 4.72
CA GLY A 161 8.12 -5.13 3.31
C GLY A 161 7.99 -6.44 2.55
N ILE A 162 8.27 -7.57 3.19
CA ILE A 162 8.02 -8.90 2.60
C ILE A 162 6.53 -9.12 2.41
N PHE A 163 5.70 -8.79 3.40
CA PHE A 163 4.24 -8.90 3.25
C PHE A 163 3.68 -7.95 2.18
N GLN A 164 4.31 -6.80 1.94
CA GLN A 164 3.94 -5.90 0.84
C GLN A 164 4.12 -6.54 -0.55
N ILE A 165 4.90 -7.61 -0.70
CA ILE A 165 5.02 -8.33 -1.98
C ILE A 165 3.65 -8.88 -2.42
N PHE A 166 2.77 -9.28 -1.50
CA PHE A 166 1.42 -9.74 -1.83
C PHE A 166 0.56 -8.63 -2.46
N ALA A 167 0.84 -7.36 -2.13
CA ALA A 167 0.17 -6.20 -2.70
C ALA A 167 0.46 -5.99 -4.19
N LEU A 168 1.51 -6.64 -4.74
CA LEU A 168 1.78 -6.64 -6.18
C LEU A 168 0.72 -7.40 -6.98
N GLY A 169 -0.07 -8.27 -6.33
CA GLY A 169 -1.23 -8.92 -6.91
C GLY A 169 -2.40 -7.92 -7.07
N PRO A 170 -2.86 -7.63 -8.29
CA PRO A 170 -4.01 -6.76 -8.52
C PRO A 170 -5.23 -7.26 -7.75
N GLY A 171 -5.89 -6.36 -7.03
CA GLY A 171 -7.05 -6.71 -6.21
C GLY A 171 -6.73 -7.25 -4.81
N PHE A 172 -5.46 -7.48 -4.45
CA PHE A 172 -5.10 -8.03 -3.14
C PHE A 172 -5.07 -6.91 -2.06
N PRO A 173 -6.02 -6.87 -1.10
CA PRO A 173 -5.96 -5.90 -0.01
C PRO A 173 -4.78 -6.16 0.94
N VAL A 174 -4.09 -5.09 1.31
CA VAL A 174 -3.02 -5.15 2.32
C VAL A 174 -3.64 -5.05 3.72
N PRO A 175 -3.34 -5.96 4.66
CA PRO A 175 -3.89 -5.88 6.01
C PRO A 175 -3.38 -4.61 6.71
N ALA A 176 -4.29 -3.87 7.34
CA ALA A 176 -3.94 -2.71 8.16
C ALA A 176 -3.33 -3.08 9.53
N ARG A 177 -3.28 -4.37 9.88
CA ARG A 177 -2.82 -4.87 11.17
C ARG A 177 -1.83 -6.03 10.95
N LEU A 178 -0.57 -5.81 11.33
CA LEU A 178 0.51 -6.80 11.41
C LEU A 178 1.04 -6.88 12.84
#